data_AF-A0A842V3B6-F1
#
_entry.id   AF-A0A842V3B6-F1
#
_cell.length_a   1.000
_cell.length_b   1.000
_cell.length_c   1.000
_cell.angle_alpha   90.00
_cell.angle_beta   90.00
_cell.angle_gamma   90.00
#
_symmetry.space_group_name_H-M   'P 1'
#
loop_
_entity.id
_entity.type
_entity.pdbx_description
1 polymer ?
#
loop_
_entity_poly.entity_id
_entity_poly.type
_entity_poly.pdbx_seq_one_letter_code
_entity_poly.pdbx_strand_id
1 'polypeptide(L)'
;MDMKSNIFNILVVIMLVLMAFAMQACKQDTIINGTPADSDLAGQNISAEDDDMEADEALDNASETADEDDDEDNQGVDIDQVIVNISDDDETDPDQDESNLTDVLMDDEDEDDDGSEISGGKLSVSFIDVGYGDAIFVMTPNNNTMMIDGGDDSCGSVITHYIREYEVYSYMDVMIATNPTNQRTGGLDSILYNMMQVTEIYDTGEGDKSQSYNQFHEMANDKGMFIEVSTDTEVKVGDDDSVKVELIVPYKDGFSEDVRDNSIVIKMSYGETSFLLMSDCTASCQENIMGYDLKADILKVANYASNESASEEFLDSVDPEVAIVSTDLAECDMTSLEVIDRLESRGIEVYRTGIHGDIVVESYGNDYSITTERSPEPEEGAE
;
A
#
# COMPACT_ATOMS: atom_id res chain seq x y z
N MET A 1 -32.27 -25.62 12.46
CA MET A 1 -31.66 -24.86 13.57
C MET A 1 -30.71 -25.79 14.31
N ASP A 2 -29.40 -25.62 14.35
CA ASP A 2 -28.55 -24.59 13.75
C ASP A 2 -27.09 -25.06 13.81
N MET A 3 -26.74 -26.07 13.00
CA MET A 3 -25.38 -26.61 12.99
C MET A 3 -24.39 -25.66 12.29
N LYS A 4 -24.89 -24.83 11.36
CA LYS A 4 -24.12 -23.78 10.68
C LYS A 4 -23.82 -22.59 11.60
N SER A 5 -24.78 -22.16 12.43
CA SER A 5 -24.56 -21.09 13.42
C SER A 5 -23.53 -21.50 14.49
N ASN A 6 -23.51 -22.76 14.93
CA ASN A 6 -22.49 -23.24 15.87
C ASN A 6 -21.07 -23.28 15.27
N ILE A 7 -20.93 -23.66 13.99
CA ILE A 7 -19.61 -23.67 13.32
C ILE A 7 -19.13 -22.23 13.09
N PHE A 8 -20.02 -21.33 12.70
CA PHE A 8 -19.71 -19.91 12.52
C PHE A 8 -19.26 -19.27 13.85
N ASN A 9 -19.97 -19.50 14.95
CA ASN A 9 -19.58 -18.99 16.26
C ASN A 9 -18.25 -19.58 16.75
N ILE A 10 -17.97 -20.86 16.46
CA ILE A 10 -16.67 -21.47 16.78
C ILE A 10 -15.54 -20.85 15.96
N LEU A 11 -15.75 -20.59 14.66
CA LEU A 11 -14.77 -19.93 13.80
C LEU A 11 -14.48 -18.50 14.25
N VAL A 12 -15.52 -17.72 14.59
CA VAL A 12 -15.37 -16.35 15.12
C VAL A 12 -14.61 -16.38 16.45
N VAL A 13 -14.93 -17.31 17.36
CA VAL A 13 -14.20 -17.44 18.63
C VAL A 13 -12.75 -17.87 18.41
N ILE A 14 -12.48 -18.79 17.48
CA ILE A 14 -11.11 -19.18 17.13
C ILE A 14 -10.35 -18.00 16.54
N MET A 15 -10.97 -17.23 15.65
CA MET A 15 -10.36 -16.04 15.04
C MET A 15 -10.05 -14.97 16.08
N LEU A 16 -10.99 -14.68 17.00
CA LEU A 16 -10.78 -13.74 18.11
C LEU A 16 -9.68 -14.23 19.07
N VAL A 17 -9.61 -15.53 19.34
CA VAL A 17 -8.54 -16.12 20.16
C VAL A 17 -7.18 -16.04 19.45
N LEU A 18 -7.13 -16.30 18.14
CA LEU A 18 -5.90 -16.16 17.35
C LEU A 18 -5.44 -14.69 17.29
N MET A 19 -6.37 -13.74 17.13
CA MET A 19 -6.09 -12.30 17.21
C MET A 19 -5.56 -11.91 18.60
N ALA A 20 -6.16 -12.40 19.68
CA ALA A 20 -5.66 -12.15 21.03
C ALA A 20 -4.27 -12.76 21.28
N PHE A 21 -3.98 -13.94 20.71
CA PHE A 21 -2.63 -14.53 20.77
C PHE A 21 -1.61 -13.74 19.95
N ALA A 22 -1.99 -13.21 18.78
CA ALA A 22 -1.13 -12.32 18.00
C ALA A 22 -0.81 -11.03 18.78
N MET A 23 -1.81 -10.40 19.41
CA MET A 23 -1.60 -9.24 20.29
C MET A 23 -0.67 -9.55 21.47
N GLN A 24 -0.74 -10.76 22.06
CA GLN A 24 0.12 -11.15 23.17
C GLN A 24 1.57 -11.46 22.72
N ALA A 25 1.75 -11.95 21.49
CA ALA A 25 3.07 -12.21 20.91
C ALA A 25 3.81 -10.89 20.63
N CYS A 26 3.13 -9.87 20.11
CA CYS A 26 3.72 -8.53 19.91
C CYS A 26 4.14 -7.85 21.24
N LYS A 27 3.62 -8.29 22.39
CA LYS A 27 3.90 -7.70 23.72
C LYS A 27 5.18 -8.22 24.39
N GLN A 28 5.79 -9.32 23.94
CA GLN A 28 6.73 -10.08 24.79
C GLN A 28 8.23 -9.80 24.63
N ASP A 29 8.67 -8.93 23.72
CA ASP A 29 10.11 -8.61 23.59
C ASP A 29 10.49 -7.34 24.35
N THR A 30 10.40 -7.42 25.69
CA THR A 30 10.94 -6.40 26.60
C THR A 30 12.43 -6.67 26.91
N ILE A 31 13.30 -5.84 26.32
CA ILE A 31 14.54 -5.24 26.85
C ILE A 31 15.38 -6.08 27.84
N ILE A 32 16.61 -6.43 27.42
CA ILE A 32 17.78 -6.54 28.31
C ILE A 32 18.82 -5.50 27.88
N ASN A 33 18.92 -4.41 28.64
CA ASN A 33 19.85 -3.29 28.43
C ASN A 33 21.29 -3.60 28.91
N GLY A 34 22.28 -3.39 28.01
CA GLY A 34 23.69 -2.91 28.17
C GLY A 34 24.63 -3.52 29.23
N THR A 35 25.96 -3.65 29.09
CA THR A 35 27.03 -2.99 28.30
C THR A 35 28.38 -3.67 28.69
N PRO A 36 29.60 -3.22 28.29
CA PRO A 36 30.26 -3.10 26.97
C PRO A 36 31.37 -4.16 26.74
N ALA A 37 31.95 -4.07 25.53
CA ALA A 37 33.14 -4.78 25.05
C ALA A 37 34.32 -4.85 26.03
N ASP A 38 35.02 -5.99 26.03
CA ASP A 38 36.44 -6.01 26.32
C ASP A 38 37.20 -7.02 25.44
N SER A 39 38.45 -6.64 25.28
CA SER A 39 39.44 -6.96 24.27
C SER A 39 40.14 -8.33 24.42
N ASP A 40 40.91 -8.63 23.37
CA ASP A 40 42.16 -9.41 23.38
C ASP A 40 42.18 -10.91 23.02
N LEU A 41 42.69 -11.10 21.78
CA LEU A 41 43.93 -11.82 21.44
C LEU A 41 43.89 -13.30 21.01
N ALA A 42 44.51 -13.47 19.83
CA ALA A 42 45.29 -14.61 19.34
C ALA A 42 44.49 -15.89 19.06
N GLY A 43 44.41 -16.40 17.84
CA GLY A 43 45.39 -16.40 16.76
C GLY A 43 45.72 -17.86 16.44
N GLN A 44 45.62 -18.27 15.18
CA GLN A 44 46.60 -19.14 14.51
C GLN A 44 46.17 -19.45 13.07
N ASN A 45 47.08 -19.12 12.16
CA ASN A 45 47.25 -19.65 10.81
C ASN A 45 46.91 -21.13 10.69
N ILE A 46 46.35 -21.54 9.54
CA ILE A 46 47.04 -22.50 8.64
C ILE A 46 46.71 -22.14 7.18
N SER A 47 47.77 -21.92 6.39
CA SER A 47 47.92 -22.07 4.93
C SER A 47 47.50 -23.50 4.48
N ALA A 48 47.41 -23.96 3.25
CA ALA A 48 47.72 -23.59 1.87
C ALA A 48 46.75 -24.51 1.06
N GLU A 49 46.68 -24.64 -0.26
CA GLU A 49 47.60 -24.50 -1.36
C GLU A 49 46.74 -24.73 -2.62
N ASP A 50 47.30 -24.36 -3.75
CA ASP A 50 46.77 -24.41 -5.10
C ASP A 50 46.36 -25.82 -5.57
N ASP A 51 45.46 -25.88 -6.56
CA ASP A 51 45.57 -26.86 -7.66
C ASP A 51 44.85 -26.33 -8.92
N ASP A 52 45.67 -25.96 -9.90
CA ASP A 52 45.32 -25.81 -11.32
C ASP A 52 44.97 -27.17 -11.94
N MET A 53 43.98 -27.23 -12.84
CA MET A 53 44.11 -28.03 -14.06
C MET A 53 43.13 -27.65 -15.17
N GLU A 54 43.68 -27.59 -16.38
CA GLU A 54 43.10 -27.16 -17.66
C GLU A 54 42.05 -28.11 -18.27
N ALA A 55 41.21 -27.48 -19.11
CA ALA A 55 40.65 -27.87 -20.42
C ALA A 55 40.55 -29.34 -20.88
N ASP A 56 39.40 -29.69 -21.47
CA ASP A 56 39.37 -30.20 -22.85
C ASP A 56 37.99 -30.05 -23.52
N GLU A 57 38.02 -29.77 -24.83
CA GLU A 57 36.89 -29.68 -25.75
C GLU A 57 36.40 -31.07 -26.21
N ALA A 58 35.12 -31.17 -26.66
CA ALA A 58 34.74 -31.62 -28.02
C ALA A 58 33.35 -32.29 -28.13
N LEU A 59 32.50 -31.65 -28.95
CA LEU A 59 31.73 -32.18 -30.09
C LEU A 59 30.64 -33.28 -29.90
N ASP A 60 29.40 -32.83 -30.17
CA ASP A 60 28.59 -33.18 -31.35
C ASP A 60 28.03 -34.61 -31.50
N ASN A 61 26.70 -34.77 -31.39
CA ASN A 61 25.88 -35.16 -32.55
C ASN A 61 24.37 -35.15 -32.29
N ALA A 62 23.68 -34.79 -33.37
CA ALA A 62 22.23 -34.70 -33.55
C ALA A 62 21.50 -36.06 -33.57
N SER A 63 20.18 -36.00 -33.35
CA SER A 63 19.22 -36.74 -34.17
C SER A 63 17.86 -36.06 -34.12
N GLU A 64 17.43 -35.59 -35.29
CA GLU A 64 16.05 -35.32 -35.68
C GLU A 64 15.20 -36.59 -35.56
N THR A 65 13.91 -36.42 -35.25
CA THR A 65 12.80 -36.97 -36.05
C THR A 65 11.58 -36.07 -35.85
N ALA A 66 10.98 -35.73 -36.99
CA ALA A 66 9.79 -34.91 -37.16
C ALA A 66 8.50 -35.75 -37.15
N ASP A 67 7.39 -35.02 -37.32
CA ASP A 67 6.06 -35.43 -37.80
C ASP A 67 5.15 -36.09 -36.75
N GLU A 68 3.86 -35.80 -36.62
CA GLU A 68 2.88 -34.98 -37.38
C GLU A 68 1.62 -34.89 -36.47
N ASP A 69 0.84 -33.82 -36.64
CA ASP A 69 -0.63 -33.68 -36.56
C ASP A 69 -1.47 -34.43 -35.50
N ASP A 70 -2.26 -33.66 -34.74
CA ASP A 70 -3.71 -33.92 -34.59
C ASP A 70 -4.46 -32.66 -34.13
N ASP A 71 -5.37 -32.22 -34.99
CA ASP A 71 -6.44 -31.24 -34.79
C ASP A 71 -7.58 -31.82 -33.91
N GLU A 72 -8.51 -30.94 -33.52
CA GLU A 72 -9.84 -31.18 -32.89
C GLU A 72 -9.81 -31.36 -31.35
N ASP A 73 -10.57 -30.63 -30.51
CA ASP A 73 -11.93 -30.12 -30.65
C ASP A 73 -12.18 -28.85 -29.81
N ASN A 74 -12.65 -27.80 -30.49
CA ASN A 74 -13.36 -26.67 -29.89
C ASN A 74 -14.86 -27.00 -29.86
N GLN A 75 -15.40 -27.28 -28.68
CA GLN A 75 -16.84 -27.43 -28.46
C GLN A 75 -17.32 -26.28 -27.57
N GLY A 76 -17.92 -25.28 -28.21
CA GLY A 76 -18.69 -24.25 -27.55
C GLY A 76 -19.93 -24.81 -26.85
N VAL A 77 -20.36 -24.14 -25.79
CA VAL A 77 -21.64 -24.39 -25.12
C VAL A 77 -22.38 -23.06 -25.01
N ASP A 78 -23.30 -22.84 -25.94
CA ASP A 78 -24.45 -21.95 -25.79
C ASP A 78 -25.51 -22.67 -24.92
N ILE A 79 -26.01 -22.02 -23.86
CA ILE A 79 -27.31 -22.38 -23.28
C ILE A 79 -28.09 -21.10 -23.01
N ASP A 80 -29.09 -20.93 -23.87
CA ASP A 80 -30.14 -19.93 -23.83
C ASP A 80 -31.20 -20.27 -22.77
N GLN A 81 -31.74 -19.22 -22.16
CA GLN A 81 -33.06 -19.07 -21.51
C GLN A 81 -33.67 -20.19 -20.65
N VAL A 82 -33.89 -19.86 -19.37
CA VAL A 82 -35.04 -20.36 -18.60
C VAL A 82 -35.81 -19.17 -18.04
N ILE A 83 -36.88 -18.80 -18.75
CA ILE A 83 -38.01 -18.02 -18.23
C ILE A 83 -38.99 -19.01 -17.62
N VAL A 84 -39.33 -18.84 -16.33
CA VAL A 84 -40.54 -19.42 -15.76
C VAL A 84 -41.31 -18.33 -15.02
N ASN A 85 -42.37 -17.86 -15.67
CA ASN A 85 -43.51 -17.19 -15.05
C ASN A 85 -44.29 -18.20 -14.21
N ILE A 86 -44.55 -17.91 -12.94
CA ILE A 86 -45.76 -18.37 -12.25
C ILE A 86 -46.36 -17.18 -11.50
N SER A 87 -47.68 -17.13 -11.63
CA SER A 87 -48.67 -16.09 -11.44
C SER A 87 -48.91 -15.57 -10.02
N ASP A 88 -49.44 -14.35 -10.02
CA ASP A 88 -50.17 -13.62 -8.98
C ASP A 88 -51.18 -14.47 -8.18
N ASP A 89 -51.33 -14.14 -6.90
CA ASP A 89 -52.64 -13.94 -6.28
C ASP A 89 -52.51 -13.00 -5.05
N ASP A 90 -53.40 -12.01 -5.05
CA ASP A 90 -53.64 -10.91 -4.11
C ASP A 90 -54.17 -11.38 -2.73
N GLU A 91 -53.92 -10.59 -1.67
CA GLU A 91 -54.94 -9.98 -0.78
C GLU A 91 -54.29 -9.29 0.46
N THR A 92 -54.45 -7.95 0.50
CA THR A 92 -54.81 -7.00 1.61
C THR A 92 -54.86 -7.52 3.07
N ASP A 93 -54.56 -6.81 4.18
CA ASP A 93 -54.51 -5.38 4.61
C ASP A 93 -53.78 -5.33 6.02
N PRO A 94 -53.73 -4.22 6.80
CA PRO A 94 -52.50 -3.60 7.32
C PRO A 94 -52.31 -3.79 8.84
N ASP A 95 -51.21 -3.27 9.40
CA ASP A 95 -51.15 -2.47 10.64
C ASP A 95 -49.80 -2.58 11.40
N GLN A 96 -49.26 -1.38 11.66
CA GLN A 96 -48.51 -0.91 12.83
C GLN A 96 -46.98 -0.94 12.85
N ASP A 97 -46.46 0.29 13.06
CA ASP A 97 -45.30 0.72 13.84
C ASP A 97 -43.90 0.29 13.40
N GLU A 98 -42.86 1.11 13.45
CA GLU A 98 -42.60 2.55 13.62
C GLU A 98 -41.06 2.60 13.64
N SER A 99 -40.42 3.48 12.88
CA SER A 99 -39.26 4.29 13.33
C SER A 99 -38.64 5.03 12.13
N ASN A 100 -38.99 6.30 12.05
CA ASN A 100 -38.35 7.34 11.24
C ASN A 100 -36.93 7.64 11.72
N LEU A 101 -36.01 7.87 10.79
CA LEU A 101 -34.78 8.65 10.96
C LEU A 101 -34.45 9.37 9.64
N THR A 102 -35.35 10.27 9.26
CA THR A 102 -35.14 11.31 8.25
C THR A 102 -35.80 12.56 8.80
N ASP A 103 -34.98 13.53 9.21
CA ASP A 103 -35.24 14.98 9.20
C ASP A 103 -34.21 15.70 10.08
N VAL A 104 -33.07 16.09 9.49
CA VAL A 104 -32.32 17.28 9.90
C VAL A 104 -31.77 17.94 8.63
N LEU A 105 -32.58 18.81 8.01
CA LEU A 105 -32.09 19.93 7.23
C LEU A 105 -32.71 21.16 7.86
N MET A 106 -31.90 21.85 8.67
CA MET A 106 -32.20 23.20 9.14
C MET A 106 -31.38 24.18 8.29
N ASP A 107 -32.10 25.21 7.85
CA ASP A 107 -31.58 26.43 7.24
C ASP A 107 -30.51 27.08 8.13
N ASP A 108 -29.41 27.54 7.53
CA ASP A 108 -28.55 28.54 8.14
C ASP A 108 -28.44 29.75 7.20
N GLU A 109 -28.92 30.89 7.72
CA GLU A 109 -28.78 32.23 7.15
C GLU A 109 -27.39 32.79 7.48
N ASP A 110 -26.86 33.59 6.54
CA ASP A 110 -25.55 34.22 6.52
C ASP A 110 -25.24 35.10 7.76
N GLU A 111 -24.08 34.91 8.39
CA GLU A 111 -23.35 35.98 9.10
C GLU A 111 -21.85 35.94 8.75
N ASP A 112 -21.35 37.10 8.29
CA ASP A 112 -19.99 37.36 7.82
C ASP A 112 -18.91 37.19 8.92
N ASP A 113 -17.84 36.44 8.64
CA ASP A 113 -16.54 36.56 9.34
C ASP A 113 -15.35 36.62 8.35
N ASP A 114 -14.39 37.46 8.67
CA ASP A 114 -13.32 38.00 7.82
C ASP A 114 -12.00 37.26 8.08
N GLY A 115 -11.45 36.61 7.05
CA GLY A 115 -10.01 36.36 6.98
C GLY A 115 -9.55 35.05 6.34
N SER A 116 -9.32 35.08 5.03
CA SER A 116 -8.50 34.11 4.27
C SER A 116 -9.04 32.67 4.16
N GLU A 117 -10.24 32.49 3.61
CA GLU A 117 -10.59 31.19 3.04
C GLU A 117 -9.78 30.96 1.75
N ILE A 118 -8.89 29.97 1.77
CA ILE A 118 -8.51 29.31 0.53
C ILE A 118 -9.80 28.63 0.06
N SER A 119 -10.38 29.16 -1.02
CA SER A 119 -11.46 28.55 -1.80
C SER A 119 -10.98 27.26 -2.49
N GLY A 120 -10.35 26.36 -1.75
CA GLY A 120 -9.77 25.12 -2.21
C GLY A 120 -10.58 23.95 -1.66
N GLY A 121 -10.81 22.93 -2.49
CA GLY A 121 -11.30 21.65 -2.01
C GLY A 121 -10.30 21.01 -1.02
N LYS A 122 -10.62 19.79 -0.57
CA LYS A 122 -9.73 19.02 0.30
C LYS A 122 -8.87 18.06 -0.51
N LEU A 123 -7.61 17.88 -0.10
CA LEU A 123 -6.81 16.72 -0.50
C LEU A 123 -7.10 15.58 0.50
N SER A 124 -7.53 14.42 0.02
CA SER A 124 -7.71 13.22 0.84
C SER A 124 -6.64 12.19 0.48
N VAL A 125 -5.88 11.71 1.47
CA VAL A 125 -4.86 10.68 1.31
C VAL A 125 -5.20 9.52 2.25
N SER A 126 -5.65 8.42 1.67
CA SER A 126 -6.09 7.22 2.39
C SER A 126 -5.01 6.15 2.33
N PHE A 127 -4.52 5.73 3.48
CA PHE A 127 -3.64 4.56 3.66
C PHE A 127 -4.54 3.39 4.04
N ILE A 128 -4.80 2.52 3.07
CA ILE A 128 -5.77 1.44 3.17
C ILE A 128 -5.15 0.26 3.92
N ASP A 129 -5.85 -0.29 4.91
CA ASP A 129 -5.43 -1.49 5.63
C ASP A 129 -5.59 -2.73 4.74
N VAL A 130 -4.53 -3.02 4.01
CA VAL A 130 -4.41 -4.20 3.15
C VAL A 130 -3.60 -5.32 3.82
N GLY A 131 -3.37 -5.23 5.14
CA GLY A 131 -2.48 -6.13 5.86
C GLY A 131 -1.00 -5.86 5.51
N TYR A 132 -0.30 -6.88 5.01
CA TYR A 132 1.11 -6.77 4.63
C TYR A 132 1.26 -6.23 3.19
N GLY A 133 1.32 -4.91 3.08
CA GLY A 133 1.53 -4.22 1.81
C GLY A 133 1.29 -2.72 1.93
N ASP A 134 1.27 -2.05 0.78
CA ASP A 134 0.93 -0.62 0.67
C ASP A 134 -0.20 -0.50 -0.34
N ALA A 135 -1.17 0.33 0.02
CA ALA A 135 -2.23 0.76 -0.87
C ALA A 135 -2.61 2.16 -0.42
N ILE A 136 -2.25 3.17 -1.21
CA ILE A 136 -2.51 4.57 -0.89
C ILE A 136 -3.40 5.14 -1.98
N PHE A 137 -4.60 5.56 -1.60
CA PHE A 137 -5.56 6.19 -2.50
C PHE A 137 -5.62 7.69 -2.23
N VAL A 138 -5.49 8.49 -3.28
CA VAL A 138 -5.46 9.95 -3.20
C VAL A 138 -6.59 10.54 -4.04
N MET A 139 -7.33 11.46 -3.43
CA MET A 139 -8.26 12.35 -4.14
C MET A 139 -7.83 13.80 -3.96
N THR A 140 -7.61 14.47 -5.07
CA THR A 140 -7.26 15.88 -5.11
C THR A 140 -8.47 16.79 -4.83
N PRO A 141 -8.27 18.08 -4.53
CA PRO A 141 -9.34 19.06 -4.38
C PRO A 141 -10.34 19.10 -5.55
N ASN A 142 -9.91 18.82 -6.78
CA ASN A 142 -10.77 18.76 -7.96
C ASN A 142 -11.41 17.38 -8.21
N ASN A 143 -11.29 16.42 -7.27
CA ASN A 143 -11.72 15.03 -7.37
C ASN A 143 -10.98 14.19 -8.44
N ASN A 144 -9.82 14.65 -8.92
CA ASN A 144 -8.91 13.80 -9.68
C ASN A 144 -8.27 12.79 -8.73
N THR A 145 -7.98 11.59 -9.23
CA THR A 145 -7.69 10.40 -8.42
C THR A 145 -6.35 9.78 -8.76
N MET A 146 -5.63 9.35 -7.73
CA MET A 146 -4.35 8.66 -7.86
C MET A 146 -4.33 7.43 -6.95
N MET A 147 -3.90 6.29 -7.48
CA MET A 147 -3.59 5.09 -6.69
C MET A 147 -2.09 4.88 -6.65
N ILE A 148 -1.53 4.66 -5.47
CA ILE A 148 -0.13 4.29 -5.26
C ILE A 148 -0.11 2.91 -4.61
N ASP A 149 0.46 1.95 -5.33
CA ASP A 149 0.50 0.54 -4.97
C ASP A 149 -0.90 -0.09 -4.76
N GLY A 150 -0.94 -1.41 -4.59
CA GLY A 150 -2.15 -2.21 -4.61
C GLY A 150 -2.16 -3.37 -3.62
N GLY A 151 -1.23 -3.41 -2.67
CA GLY A 151 -1.04 -4.56 -1.79
C GLY A 151 -0.71 -5.85 -2.57
N ASP A 152 -0.86 -6.99 -1.89
CA ASP A 152 -0.67 -8.30 -2.49
C ASP A 152 -1.85 -8.77 -3.37
N ASP A 153 -1.70 -9.94 -3.99
CA ASP A 153 -2.69 -10.55 -4.89
C ASP A 153 -4.12 -10.68 -4.30
N SER A 154 -4.27 -10.64 -2.98
CA SER A 154 -5.57 -10.73 -2.29
C SER A 154 -6.27 -9.38 -2.09
N CYS A 155 -5.50 -8.28 -2.17
CA CYS A 155 -5.93 -6.95 -1.75
C CYS A 155 -6.80 -6.22 -2.79
N GLY A 156 -6.68 -6.54 -4.08
CA GLY A 156 -7.32 -5.77 -5.15
C GLY A 156 -8.85 -5.65 -5.02
N SER A 157 -9.51 -6.66 -4.45
CA SER A 157 -10.96 -6.61 -4.19
C SER A 157 -11.34 -5.64 -3.06
N VAL A 158 -10.54 -5.60 -1.99
CA VAL A 158 -10.72 -4.68 -0.85
C VAL A 158 -10.53 -3.24 -1.32
N ILE A 159 -9.45 -2.98 -2.07
CA ILE A 159 -9.15 -1.65 -2.60
C ILE A 159 -10.23 -1.20 -3.59
N THR A 160 -10.65 -2.09 -4.50
CA THR A 160 -11.74 -1.78 -5.45
C THR A 160 -13.04 -1.46 -4.72
N HIS A 161 -13.33 -2.12 -3.59
CA HIS A 161 -14.49 -1.80 -2.77
C HIS A 161 -14.35 -0.42 -2.13
N TYR A 162 -13.19 -0.15 -1.52
CA TYR A 162 -12.87 1.12 -0.85
C TYR A 162 -13.04 2.32 -1.80
N ILE A 163 -12.38 2.31 -2.97
CA ILE A 163 -12.42 3.46 -3.89
C ILE A 163 -13.82 3.69 -4.50
N ARG A 164 -14.69 2.67 -4.54
CA ARG A 164 -16.08 2.80 -4.99
C ARG A 164 -16.98 3.54 -4.01
N GLU A 165 -16.60 3.58 -2.72
CA GLU A 165 -17.28 4.42 -1.72
C GLU A 165 -17.06 5.91 -2.01
N TYR A 166 -15.96 6.24 -2.71
CA TYR A 166 -15.64 7.56 -3.23
C TYR A 166 -16.12 7.80 -4.66
N GLU A 167 -17.09 6.99 -5.12
CA GLU A 167 -17.69 7.07 -6.47
C GLU A 167 -16.70 6.84 -7.64
N VAL A 168 -15.53 6.25 -7.38
CA VAL A 168 -14.55 5.88 -8.39
C VAL A 168 -14.85 4.49 -8.95
N TYR A 169 -15.64 4.45 -10.03
CA TYR A 169 -16.12 3.19 -10.61
C TYR A 169 -15.41 2.74 -11.88
N SER A 170 -14.80 3.65 -12.64
CA SER A 170 -14.38 3.34 -14.03
C SER A 170 -13.20 4.13 -14.56
N TYR A 171 -12.86 5.28 -13.97
CA TYR A 171 -11.79 6.13 -14.45
C TYR A 171 -10.89 6.51 -13.28
N MET A 172 -9.59 6.55 -13.54
CA MET A 172 -8.58 7.00 -12.61
C MET A 172 -7.54 7.84 -13.37
N ASP A 173 -7.02 8.90 -12.76
CA ASP A 173 -6.07 9.77 -13.46
C ASP A 173 -4.68 9.16 -13.46
N VAL A 174 -4.23 8.72 -12.28
CA VAL A 174 -2.86 8.23 -12.09
C VAL A 174 -2.85 6.92 -11.33
N MET A 175 -2.01 5.98 -11.75
CA MET A 175 -1.62 4.82 -10.96
C MET A 175 -0.10 4.77 -10.88
N ILE A 176 0.46 4.46 -9.70
CA ILE A 176 1.90 4.37 -9.49
C ILE A 176 2.21 3.02 -8.84
N ALA A 177 3.02 2.21 -9.50
CA ALA A 177 3.65 1.03 -8.94
C ALA A 177 5.07 1.41 -8.48
N THR A 178 5.27 1.49 -7.16
CA THR A 178 6.52 2.04 -6.61
C THR A 178 7.71 1.11 -6.82
N ASN A 179 7.49 -0.21 -6.79
CA ASN A 179 8.45 -1.25 -7.15
C ASN A 179 7.67 -2.51 -7.59
N PRO A 180 8.30 -3.51 -8.25
CA PRO A 180 7.57 -4.63 -8.85
C PRO A 180 7.27 -5.79 -7.87
N THR A 181 7.46 -5.60 -6.56
CA THR A 181 7.19 -6.66 -5.59
C THR A 181 5.70 -6.91 -5.42
N ASN A 182 5.33 -8.13 -5.03
CA ASN A 182 3.92 -8.52 -4.89
C ASN A 182 3.18 -7.62 -3.90
N GLN A 183 3.79 -7.24 -2.77
CA GLN A 183 3.17 -6.37 -1.76
C GLN A 183 2.87 -4.94 -2.24
N ARG A 184 3.30 -4.60 -3.46
CA ARG A 184 3.05 -3.33 -4.13
C ARG A 184 2.17 -3.51 -5.34
N THR A 185 2.47 -4.47 -6.23
CA THR A 185 1.75 -4.60 -7.51
C THR A 185 0.68 -5.68 -7.54
N GLY A 186 0.63 -6.55 -6.53
CA GLY A 186 -0.18 -7.77 -6.53
C GLY A 186 -1.66 -7.52 -6.77
N GLY A 187 -2.24 -6.50 -6.15
CA GLY A 187 -3.65 -6.15 -6.33
C GLY A 187 -3.95 -5.20 -7.50
N LEU A 188 -2.94 -4.66 -8.18
CA LEU A 188 -3.13 -3.63 -9.22
C LEU A 188 -3.83 -4.18 -10.47
N ASP A 189 -3.60 -5.44 -10.83
CA ASP A 189 -4.27 -6.09 -11.96
C ASP A 189 -5.80 -6.16 -11.76
N SER A 190 -6.24 -6.50 -10.56
CA SER A 190 -7.65 -6.58 -10.17
C SER A 190 -8.30 -5.20 -10.13
N ILE A 191 -7.57 -4.17 -9.69
CA ILE A 191 -8.04 -2.78 -9.75
C ILE A 191 -8.21 -2.37 -11.23
N LEU A 192 -7.18 -2.57 -12.07
CA LEU A 192 -7.23 -2.25 -13.50
C LEU A 192 -8.33 -3.00 -14.26
N TYR A 193 -8.58 -4.26 -13.90
CA TYR A 193 -9.66 -5.05 -14.47
C TYR A 193 -11.03 -4.39 -14.24
N ASN A 194 -11.22 -3.75 -13.09
CA ASN A 194 -12.44 -3.03 -12.74
C ASN A 194 -12.48 -1.59 -13.29
N MET A 195 -11.39 -1.09 -13.87
CA MET A 195 -11.34 0.22 -14.52
C MET A 195 -11.62 0.12 -16.01
N MET A 196 -12.31 1.14 -16.55
CA MET A 196 -12.40 1.34 -17.99
C MET A 196 -11.09 1.90 -18.53
N GLN A 197 -10.50 2.86 -17.82
CA GLN A 197 -9.27 3.54 -18.20
C GLN A 197 -8.54 4.09 -16.96
N VAL A 198 -7.21 4.09 -17.04
CA VAL A 198 -6.34 4.91 -16.19
C VAL A 198 -5.54 5.83 -17.11
N THR A 199 -5.45 7.13 -16.85
CA THR A 199 -4.82 8.04 -17.82
C THR A 199 -3.31 7.78 -17.93
N GLU A 200 -2.59 7.82 -16.80
CA GLU A 200 -1.16 7.58 -16.71
C GLU A 200 -0.85 6.51 -15.67
N ILE A 201 0.04 5.57 -16.00
CA ILE A 201 0.49 4.51 -15.12
C ILE A 201 2.01 4.57 -15.05
N TYR A 202 2.55 4.83 -13.87
CA TYR A 202 3.97 4.96 -13.61
C TYR A 202 4.51 3.68 -12.97
N ASP A 203 5.63 3.18 -13.47
CA ASP A 203 6.31 1.99 -12.97
C ASP A 203 7.83 2.20 -13.06
N THR A 204 8.59 1.47 -12.25
CA THR A 204 10.07 1.52 -12.29
C THR A 204 10.65 1.08 -13.63
N GLY A 205 9.97 0.16 -14.34
CA GLY A 205 10.52 -0.56 -15.49
C GLY A 205 11.47 -1.71 -15.12
N GLU A 206 11.71 -1.97 -13.84
CA GLU A 206 12.55 -3.09 -13.38
C GLU A 206 11.91 -4.45 -13.68
N GLY A 207 10.60 -4.52 -13.47
CA GLY A 207 9.79 -5.71 -13.71
C GLY A 207 9.96 -6.83 -12.70
N ASP A 208 9.02 -7.78 -12.72
CA ASP A 208 9.09 -9.02 -11.94
C ASP A 208 8.57 -10.21 -12.74
N LYS A 209 9.00 -11.43 -12.35
CA LYS A 209 8.61 -12.67 -13.04
C LYS A 209 7.29 -13.25 -12.54
N SER A 210 6.70 -12.68 -11.49
CA SER A 210 5.42 -13.12 -10.95
C SER A 210 4.30 -13.00 -11.98
N GLN A 211 3.31 -13.87 -11.82
CA GLN A 211 2.13 -13.86 -12.65
C GLN A 211 1.30 -12.59 -12.45
N SER A 212 1.24 -12.04 -11.22
CA SER A 212 0.50 -10.80 -10.95
C SER A 212 1.15 -9.58 -11.57
N TYR A 213 2.47 -9.41 -11.45
CA TYR A 213 3.15 -8.31 -12.14
C TYR A 213 2.96 -8.37 -13.66
N ASN A 214 3.09 -9.55 -14.28
CA ASN A 214 2.88 -9.70 -15.73
C ASN A 214 1.44 -9.33 -16.15
N GLN A 215 0.43 -9.73 -15.38
CA GLN A 215 -0.97 -9.35 -15.66
C GLN A 215 -1.20 -7.86 -15.47
N PHE A 216 -0.67 -7.28 -14.39
CA PHE A 216 -0.69 -5.83 -14.16
C PHE A 216 -0.08 -5.09 -15.35
N HIS A 217 1.13 -5.47 -15.78
CA HIS A 217 1.84 -4.83 -16.87
C HIS A 217 1.09 -4.93 -18.21
N GLU A 218 0.52 -6.11 -18.53
CA GLU A 218 -0.30 -6.29 -19.74
C GLU A 218 -1.55 -5.39 -19.70
N MET A 219 -2.30 -5.42 -18.59
CA MET A 219 -3.49 -4.57 -18.45
C MET A 219 -3.15 -3.08 -18.45
N ALA A 220 -2.04 -2.69 -17.84
CA ALA A 220 -1.62 -1.29 -17.76
C ALA A 220 -1.33 -0.73 -19.16
N ASN A 221 -0.65 -1.51 -20.01
CA ASN A 221 -0.42 -1.14 -21.42
C ASN A 221 -1.73 -1.00 -22.23
N ASP A 222 -2.77 -1.76 -21.88
CA ASP A 222 -4.06 -1.70 -22.56
C ASP A 222 -4.97 -0.57 -22.05
N LYS A 223 -4.86 -0.21 -20.77
CA LYS A 223 -5.79 0.68 -20.05
C LYS A 223 -5.32 2.11 -19.94
N GLY A 224 -4.02 2.37 -20.10
CA GLY A 224 -3.44 3.69 -19.89
C GLY A 224 -2.12 3.92 -20.60
N MET A 225 -1.56 5.12 -20.39
CA MET A 225 -0.19 5.40 -20.81
C MET A 225 0.77 4.81 -19.79
N PHE A 226 1.38 3.68 -20.12
CA PHE A 226 2.43 3.07 -19.29
C PHE A 226 3.75 3.84 -19.44
N ILE A 227 4.31 4.30 -18.32
CA ILE A 227 5.49 5.18 -18.25
C ILE A 227 6.51 4.54 -17.31
N GLU A 228 7.65 4.13 -17.87
CA GLU A 228 8.81 3.68 -17.11
C GLU A 228 9.60 4.90 -16.59
N VAL A 229 9.71 5.03 -15.27
CA VAL A 229 10.32 6.17 -14.61
C VAL A 229 11.81 5.92 -14.40
N SER A 230 12.66 6.58 -15.18
CA SER A 230 14.13 6.46 -15.08
C SER A 230 14.82 7.72 -14.56
N THR A 231 14.07 8.82 -14.40
CA THR A 231 14.54 10.10 -13.88
C THR A 231 13.45 10.74 -13.05
N ASP A 232 13.84 11.67 -12.18
CA ASP A 232 12.88 12.45 -11.39
C ASP A 232 11.81 13.06 -12.30
N THR A 233 10.54 12.92 -11.88
CA THR A 233 9.39 13.22 -12.74
C THR A 233 8.31 13.95 -11.95
N GLU A 234 7.85 15.10 -12.47
CA GLU A 234 6.64 15.76 -11.97
C GLU A 234 5.40 15.09 -12.56
N VAL A 235 4.44 14.73 -11.70
CA VAL A 235 3.19 14.07 -12.09
C VAL A 235 2.03 15.05 -11.96
N LYS A 236 1.19 15.11 -12.99
CA LYS A 236 -0.07 15.87 -12.98
C LYS A 236 -1.22 14.91 -12.71
N VAL A 237 -1.96 15.15 -11.63
CA VAL A 237 -3.14 14.34 -11.30
C VAL A 237 -4.37 15.00 -11.92
N GLY A 238 -4.69 14.59 -13.14
CA GLY A 238 -5.78 15.17 -13.93
C GLY A 238 -5.52 16.64 -14.28
N ASP A 239 -6.50 17.50 -14.04
CA ASP A 239 -6.43 18.95 -14.27
C ASP A 239 -6.19 19.77 -13.00
N ASP A 240 -5.76 19.13 -11.91
CA ASP A 240 -5.49 19.79 -10.63
C ASP A 240 -4.02 20.23 -10.52
N ASP A 241 -3.77 21.54 -10.69
CA ASP A 241 -2.46 22.15 -10.51
C ASP A 241 -2.19 22.56 -9.03
N SER A 242 -3.13 22.33 -8.11
CA SER A 242 -2.98 22.69 -6.68
C SER A 242 -2.18 21.66 -5.89
N VAL A 243 -2.22 20.40 -6.32
CA VAL A 243 -1.44 19.30 -5.73
C VAL A 243 -0.19 19.09 -6.58
N LYS A 244 0.98 19.19 -5.96
CA LYS A 244 2.25 18.87 -6.61
C LYS A 244 2.67 17.48 -6.21
N VAL A 245 3.03 16.66 -7.19
CA VAL A 245 3.53 15.30 -6.99
C VAL A 245 4.86 15.18 -7.75
N GLU A 246 5.91 14.80 -7.04
CA GLU A 246 7.24 14.54 -7.58
C GLU A 246 7.64 13.10 -7.29
N LEU A 247 8.02 12.37 -8.33
CA LEU A 247 8.64 11.05 -8.24
C LEU A 247 10.13 11.26 -8.19
N ILE A 248 10.74 10.92 -7.07
CA ILE A 248 12.19 10.88 -6.87
C ILE A 248 12.64 9.46 -7.20
N VAL A 249 13.74 9.35 -7.97
CA VAL A 249 14.25 8.08 -8.48
C VAL A 249 15.61 7.75 -7.83
N PRO A 250 15.64 6.95 -6.75
CA PRO A 250 16.88 6.56 -6.07
C PRO A 250 17.84 5.75 -6.95
N TYR A 251 17.31 5.12 -8.01
CA TYR A 251 17.99 4.21 -8.94
C TYR A 251 18.33 4.86 -10.29
N LYS A 252 18.40 6.19 -10.36
CA LYS A 252 18.68 6.94 -11.60
C LYS A 252 20.03 6.60 -12.27
N ASP A 253 20.97 6.05 -11.49
CA ASP A 253 22.29 5.61 -11.95
C ASP A 253 22.32 4.09 -12.28
N GLY A 254 21.16 3.42 -12.21
CA GLY A 254 20.97 2.00 -12.43
C GLY A 254 20.27 1.32 -11.24
N PHE A 255 19.59 0.21 -11.50
CA PHE A 255 18.94 -0.60 -10.47
C PHE A 255 19.95 -1.24 -9.51
N SER A 256 19.65 -1.18 -8.22
CA SER A 256 20.24 -1.97 -7.14
C SER A 256 19.92 -3.45 -7.32
N GLU A 257 20.74 -4.32 -6.71
CA GLU A 257 20.41 -5.74 -6.58
C GLU A 257 19.25 -5.99 -5.60
N ASP A 258 19.05 -5.09 -4.64
CA ASP A 258 17.87 -5.09 -3.77
C ASP A 258 16.76 -4.25 -4.41
N VAL A 259 15.73 -4.93 -4.91
CA VAL A 259 14.52 -4.34 -5.53
C VAL A 259 13.88 -3.26 -4.66
N ARG A 260 14.01 -3.35 -3.34
CA ARG A 260 13.44 -2.37 -2.40
C ARG A 260 14.11 -1.01 -2.54
N ASP A 261 15.39 -0.97 -2.87
CA ASP A 261 16.13 0.27 -3.10
C ASP A 261 15.85 0.90 -4.48
N ASN A 262 15.14 0.16 -5.33
CA ASN A 262 14.62 0.64 -6.61
C ASN A 262 13.19 1.19 -6.48
N SER A 263 12.72 1.42 -5.25
CA SER A 263 11.40 2.01 -5.02
C SER A 263 11.35 3.46 -5.45
N ILE A 264 10.31 3.84 -6.18
CA ILE A 264 9.96 5.25 -6.42
C ILE A 264 9.60 5.89 -5.09
N VAL A 265 10.27 6.99 -4.76
CA VAL A 265 9.93 7.83 -3.60
C VAL A 265 9.02 8.94 -4.08
N ILE A 266 7.91 9.18 -3.39
CA ILE A 266 6.92 10.17 -3.81
C ILE A 266 6.90 11.32 -2.82
N LYS A 267 7.21 12.54 -3.28
CA LYS A 267 6.99 13.77 -2.51
C LYS A 267 5.74 14.45 -3.04
N MET A 268 4.79 14.72 -2.15
CA MET A 268 3.51 15.35 -2.50
C MET A 268 3.24 16.55 -1.60
N SER A 269 2.66 17.62 -2.15
CA SER A 269 2.29 18.80 -1.36
C SER A 269 0.99 19.44 -1.84
N TYR A 270 0.20 19.93 -0.88
CA TYR A 270 -0.98 20.76 -1.10
C TYR A 270 -0.96 21.93 -0.10
N GLY A 271 -0.79 23.14 -0.63
CA GLY A 271 -0.55 24.32 0.20
C GLY A 271 0.72 24.17 1.05
N GLU A 272 0.57 24.25 2.38
CA GLU A 272 1.60 24.06 3.40
C GLU A 272 1.71 22.61 3.87
N THR A 273 0.74 21.72 3.56
CA THR A 273 0.82 20.30 3.94
C THR A 273 1.65 19.50 2.94
N SER A 274 2.55 18.67 3.45
CA SER A 274 3.51 17.90 2.67
C SER A 274 3.63 16.44 3.14
N PHE A 275 3.82 15.55 2.17
CA PHE A 275 3.91 14.10 2.35
C PHE A 275 5.21 13.59 1.73
N LEU A 276 5.87 12.65 2.41
CA LEU A 276 6.94 11.85 1.84
C LEU A 276 6.57 10.37 1.95
N LEU A 277 6.42 9.71 0.81
CA LEU A 277 6.03 8.31 0.73
C LEU A 277 7.20 7.46 0.27
N MET A 278 7.70 6.62 1.17
CA MET A 278 9.00 5.96 1.02
C MET A 278 8.94 4.52 0.50
N SER A 279 7.75 3.94 0.27
CA SER A 279 7.58 2.53 -0.16
C SER A 279 8.48 1.57 0.66
N ASP A 280 9.38 0.80 0.04
CA ASP A 280 10.32 -0.15 0.68
C ASP A 280 11.75 0.37 0.84
N CYS A 281 12.00 1.65 0.55
CA CYS A 281 13.34 2.25 0.54
C CYS A 281 14.18 1.91 1.80
N THR A 282 15.26 1.15 1.62
CA THR A 282 16.16 0.80 2.73
C THR A 282 17.10 1.95 3.05
N ALA A 283 18.06 1.74 3.97
CA ALA A 283 19.11 2.70 4.26
C ALA A 283 19.92 3.10 2.99
N SER A 284 20.15 2.16 2.06
CA SER A 284 20.90 2.47 0.83
C SER A 284 20.11 3.40 -0.10
N CYS A 285 18.80 3.17 -0.26
CA CYS A 285 17.95 4.08 -1.00
C CYS A 285 17.82 5.44 -0.30
N GLN A 286 17.76 5.50 1.04
CA GLN A 286 17.76 6.76 1.80
C GLN A 286 19.02 7.58 1.50
N GLU A 287 20.20 6.96 1.51
CA GLU A 287 21.46 7.63 1.17
C GLU A 287 21.43 8.28 -0.22
N ASN A 288 20.80 7.62 -1.21
CA ASN A 288 20.67 8.14 -2.57
C ASN A 288 19.76 9.36 -2.68
N ILE A 289 18.85 9.56 -1.72
CA ILE A 289 17.91 10.69 -1.71
C ILE A 289 18.24 11.78 -0.68
N MET A 290 19.26 11.61 0.16
CA MET A 290 19.66 12.63 1.17
C MET A 290 20.07 13.98 0.57
N GLY A 291 20.32 14.06 -0.74
CA GLY A 291 20.61 15.31 -1.45
C GLY A 291 19.37 16.12 -1.85
N TYR A 292 18.16 15.56 -1.71
CA TYR A 292 16.90 16.22 -2.04
C TYR A 292 16.36 17.00 -0.84
N ASP A 293 15.38 17.87 -1.09
CA ASP A 293 14.57 18.42 0.00
C ASP A 293 13.58 17.33 0.46
N LEU A 294 13.85 16.71 1.61
CA LEU A 294 13.04 15.64 2.16
C LEU A 294 12.03 16.11 3.20
N LYS A 295 11.98 17.41 3.52
CA LYS A 295 11.07 17.93 4.54
C LYS A 295 9.62 17.59 4.19
N ALA A 296 8.90 17.00 5.13
CA ALA A 296 7.50 16.63 5.00
C ALA A 296 6.80 16.60 6.36
N ASP A 297 5.53 16.99 6.44
CA ASP A 297 4.76 16.95 7.69
C ASP A 297 4.31 15.52 8.00
N ILE A 298 3.96 14.76 6.96
CA ILE A 298 3.54 13.35 7.06
C ILE A 298 4.54 12.44 6.33
N LEU A 299 5.14 11.52 7.07
CA LEU A 299 6.03 10.49 6.54
C LEU A 299 5.31 9.14 6.51
N LYS A 300 5.13 8.56 5.32
CA LYS A 300 4.88 7.12 5.23
C LYS A 300 6.23 6.42 5.35
N VAL A 301 6.43 5.73 6.48
CA VAL A 301 7.69 5.09 6.84
C VAL A 301 7.99 3.95 5.88
N ALA A 302 9.25 3.85 5.46
CA ALA A 302 9.69 2.82 4.55
C ALA A 302 9.52 1.40 5.16
N ASN A 303 9.40 0.39 4.30
CA ASN A 303 9.61 -1.02 4.62
C ASN A 303 9.03 -1.44 5.99
N TYR A 304 7.75 -1.13 6.22
CA TYR A 304 6.98 -1.54 7.41
C TYR A 304 7.60 -1.10 8.75
N ALA A 305 8.41 -0.04 8.75
CA ALA A 305 9.22 0.41 9.88
C ALA A 305 10.20 -0.66 10.42
N SER A 306 10.79 -1.46 9.53
CA SER A 306 11.95 -2.32 9.84
C SER A 306 13.16 -1.52 10.33
N ASN A 307 14.17 -2.20 10.89
CA ASN A 307 15.39 -1.58 11.45
C ASN A 307 16.13 -0.61 10.51
N GLU A 308 15.96 -0.73 9.20
CA GLU A 308 16.64 0.09 8.18
C GLU A 308 15.82 1.30 7.72
N SER A 309 14.60 1.49 8.23
CA SER A 309 13.57 2.34 7.59
C SER A 309 13.61 3.82 7.97
N ALA A 310 14.24 4.16 9.09
CA ALA A 310 14.21 5.51 9.64
C ALA A 310 15.42 5.76 10.53
N SER A 311 16.58 5.96 9.91
CA SER A 311 17.77 6.38 10.65
C SER A 311 17.57 7.76 11.30
N GLU A 312 18.34 8.07 12.35
CA GLU A 312 18.26 9.38 13.01
C GLU A 312 18.54 10.53 12.03
N GLU A 313 19.55 10.38 11.16
CA GLU A 313 19.93 11.40 10.17
C GLU A 313 18.83 11.60 9.12
N PHE A 314 18.19 10.51 8.69
CA PHE A 314 17.05 10.59 7.80
C PHE A 314 15.87 11.33 8.45
N LEU A 315 15.52 10.98 9.69
CA LEU A 315 14.45 11.66 10.42
C LEU A 315 14.76 13.14 10.70
N ASP A 316 16.03 13.51 10.90
CA ASP A 316 16.45 14.91 11.00
C ASP A 316 16.23 15.68 9.69
N SER A 317 16.35 15.02 8.55
CA SER A 317 16.15 15.64 7.23
C SER A 317 14.68 15.73 6.83
N VAL A 318 13.85 14.77 7.24
CA VAL A 318 12.41 14.76 6.96
C VAL A 318 11.66 15.68 7.93
N ASP A 319 12.03 15.66 9.21
CA ASP A 319 11.41 16.45 10.28
C ASP A 319 9.86 16.35 10.31
N PRO A 320 9.28 15.12 10.34
CA PRO A 320 7.83 14.94 10.26
C PRO A 320 7.15 15.17 11.61
N GLU A 321 5.88 15.54 11.55
CA GLU A 321 4.97 15.59 12.70
C GLU A 321 4.25 14.24 12.88
N VAL A 322 3.96 13.56 11.77
CA VAL A 322 3.23 12.30 11.73
C VAL A 322 4.00 11.24 10.94
N ALA A 323 3.99 10.00 11.45
CA ALA A 323 4.49 8.83 10.77
C ALA A 323 3.38 7.80 10.55
N ILE A 324 3.24 7.31 9.33
CA ILE A 324 2.29 6.25 8.95
C ILE A 324 3.07 4.99 8.58
N VAL A 325 2.72 3.88 9.22
CA VAL A 325 3.31 2.55 8.97
C VAL A 325 2.21 1.61 8.47
N SER A 326 2.23 1.29 7.19
CA SER A 326 1.41 0.21 6.64
C SER A 326 1.99 -1.11 7.14
N THR A 327 1.24 -1.89 7.90
CA THR A 327 1.66 -3.22 8.39
C THR A 327 0.47 -3.96 8.97
N ASP A 328 0.47 -5.28 8.88
CA ASP A 328 -0.47 -6.14 9.61
C ASP A 328 -0.10 -6.22 11.11
N LEU A 329 -1.10 -6.39 11.98
CA LEU A 329 -0.90 -6.82 13.37
C LEU A 329 -0.30 -8.21 13.48
N ALA A 330 -0.59 -9.11 12.52
CA ALA A 330 -0.07 -10.46 12.54
C ALA A 330 1.44 -10.52 12.24
N GLU A 331 1.98 -9.49 11.57
CA GLU A 331 3.38 -9.40 11.14
C GLU A 331 4.17 -8.37 11.97
N CYS A 332 3.86 -8.26 13.27
CA CYS A 332 4.55 -7.34 14.18
C CYS A 332 6.08 -7.49 14.19
N ASP A 333 6.60 -8.69 13.93
CA ASP A 333 8.04 -8.97 13.92
C ASP A 333 8.79 -8.19 12.82
N MET A 334 8.08 -7.75 11.78
CA MET A 334 8.63 -6.93 10.69
C MET A 334 8.74 -5.45 11.09
N THR A 335 7.88 -5.00 12.00
CA THR A 335 7.92 -3.64 12.55
C THR A 335 8.87 -3.60 13.74
N SER A 336 9.97 -2.85 13.59
CA SER A 336 10.94 -2.70 14.67
C SER A 336 10.40 -1.80 15.78
N LEU A 337 10.27 -2.34 16.99
CA LEU A 337 9.95 -1.54 18.18
C LEU A 337 10.99 -0.44 18.43
N GLU A 338 12.27 -0.68 18.08
CA GLU A 338 13.30 0.36 18.20
C GLU A 338 13.02 1.54 17.27
N VAL A 339 12.50 1.29 16.07
CA VAL A 339 12.12 2.35 15.12
C VAL A 339 10.87 3.07 15.60
N ILE A 340 9.88 2.37 16.12
CA ILE A 340 8.68 2.98 16.71
C ILE A 340 9.07 3.88 17.90
N ASP A 341 9.86 3.36 18.84
CA ASP A 341 10.37 4.11 19.99
C ASP A 341 11.16 5.35 19.55
N ARG A 342 11.97 5.23 18.48
CA ARG A 342 12.71 6.36 17.90
C ARG A 342 11.77 7.46 17.40
N LEU A 343 10.73 7.09 16.64
CA LEU A 343 9.72 8.03 16.14
C LEU A 343 9.02 8.73 17.31
N GLU A 344 8.48 7.96 18.26
CA GLU A 344 7.72 8.49 19.40
C GLU A 344 8.60 9.35 20.32
N SER A 345 9.86 8.97 20.55
CA SER A 345 10.79 9.74 21.39
C SER A 345 11.12 11.13 20.83
N ARG A 346 10.93 11.32 19.53
CA ARG A 346 11.06 12.60 18.82
C ARG A 346 9.76 13.42 18.84
N GLY A 347 8.68 12.88 19.42
CA GLY A 347 7.37 13.50 19.44
C GLY A 347 6.59 13.35 18.14
N ILE A 348 7.00 12.42 17.27
CA ILE A 348 6.30 12.10 16.03
C ILE A 348 5.10 11.20 16.38
N GLU A 349 3.91 11.57 15.91
CA GLU A 349 2.70 10.78 16.15
C GLU A 349 2.66 9.60 15.18
N VAL A 350 2.57 8.37 15.70
CA VAL A 350 2.68 7.15 14.90
C VAL A 350 1.31 6.50 14.69
N TYR A 351 0.91 6.38 13.43
CA TYR A 351 -0.25 5.61 13.01
C TYR A 351 0.18 4.34 12.28
N ARG A 352 -0.54 3.25 12.56
CA ARG A 352 -0.25 1.92 12.00
C ARG A 352 -1.53 1.31 11.45
N THR A 353 -1.57 0.91 10.17
CA THR A 353 -2.81 0.39 9.54
C THR A 353 -3.32 -0.85 10.27
N GLY A 354 -2.45 -1.76 10.69
CA GLY A 354 -2.85 -2.93 11.47
C GLY A 354 -3.56 -2.58 12.78
N ILE A 355 -3.16 -1.50 13.47
CA ILE A 355 -3.82 -1.08 14.72
C ILE A 355 -5.06 -0.22 14.42
N HIS A 356 -4.93 0.71 13.49
CA HIS A 356 -5.86 1.82 13.29
C HIS A 356 -6.85 1.58 12.14
N GLY A 357 -6.70 0.48 11.40
CA GLY A 357 -7.45 0.22 10.16
C GLY A 357 -7.04 1.20 9.07
N ASP A 358 -7.97 1.53 8.20
CA ASP A 358 -7.76 2.60 7.22
C ASP A 358 -7.43 3.91 7.94
N ILE A 359 -6.37 4.60 7.48
CA ILE A 359 -5.95 5.90 8.00
C ILE A 359 -6.15 6.93 6.90
N VAL A 360 -6.95 7.97 7.15
CA VAL A 360 -7.22 9.01 6.16
C VAL A 360 -6.71 10.35 6.67
N VAL A 361 -5.82 10.96 5.89
CA VAL A 361 -5.34 12.32 6.10
C VAL A 361 -6.09 13.25 5.15
N GLU A 362 -6.87 14.17 5.70
CA GLU A 362 -7.56 15.21 4.95
C GLU A 362 -6.85 16.55 5.16
N SER A 363 -6.27 17.13 4.09
CA SER A 363 -5.63 18.44 4.12
C SER A 363 -6.50 19.49 3.46
N TYR A 364 -6.57 20.66 4.09
CA TYR A 364 -7.24 21.87 3.60
C TYR A 364 -6.25 22.93 3.12
N GLY A 365 -4.99 22.53 2.90
CA GLY A 365 -3.93 23.36 2.36
C GLY A 365 -3.15 24.17 3.39
N ASN A 366 -3.70 24.47 4.58
CA ASN A 366 -2.94 25.12 5.67
C ASN A 366 -2.93 24.28 6.96
N ASP A 367 -3.74 23.24 6.99
CA ASP A 367 -3.90 22.33 8.12
C ASP A 367 -4.40 20.98 7.60
N TYR A 368 -4.29 19.94 8.43
CA TYR A 368 -4.77 18.61 8.11
C TYR A 368 -5.39 17.92 9.34
N SER A 369 -6.32 17.01 9.08
CA SER A 369 -6.91 16.14 10.10
C SER A 369 -6.68 14.68 9.75
N ILE A 370 -6.49 13.84 10.76
CA ILE A 370 -6.33 12.41 10.61
C ILE A 370 -7.52 11.70 11.22
N THR A 371 -8.09 10.76 10.47
CA THR A 371 -9.14 9.87 10.95
C THR A 371 -8.71 8.42 10.76
N THR A 372 -9.14 7.56 11.67
CA THR A 372 -8.81 6.13 11.65
C THR A 372 -10.10 5.32 11.69
N GLU A 373 -10.14 4.22 10.93
CA GLU A 373 -11.27 3.28 10.91
C GLU A 373 -11.50 2.65 12.31
N ARG A 374 -10.40 2.38 13.02
CA ARG A 374 -10.38 1.73 14.32
C ARG A 374 -9.63 2.60 15.32
N SER A 375 -10.12 2.62 16.55
CA SER A 375 -9.35 3.12 17.69
C SER A 375 -8.51 1.98 18.27
N PRO A 376 -7.27 2.25 18.73
CA PRO A 376 -6.50 1.25 19.46
C PRO A 376 -7.30 0.80 20.69
N GLU A 377 -7.38 -0.52 20.94
CA GLU A 377 -8.01 -0.99 22.17
C GLU A 377 -7.22 -0.46 23.38
N PRO A 378 -7.90 0.05 24.42
CA PRO A 378 -7.21 0.52 25.61
C PRO A 378 -6.40 -0.62 26.21
N GLU A 379 -5.13 -0.37 26.54
CA GLU A 379 -4.28 -1.36 27.20
C GLU A 379 -4.96 -1.88 28.47
N GLU A 380 -5.36 -3.17 28.48
CA GLU A 380 -5.71 -3.84 29.73
C GLU A 380 -4.47 -3.88 30.64
N GLY A 381 -4.36 -2.93 31.57
CA GLY A 381 -3.33 -2.96 32.61
C GLY A 381 -2.83 -1.62 33.17
N ALA A 382 -3.25 -0.47 32.63
CA ALA A 382 -2.91 0.83 33.22
C ALA A 382 -3.89 1.23 34.34
N GLU A 383 -3.80 0.58 35.50
CA GLU A 383 -4.35 1.10 36.78
C GLU A 383 -3.24 1.40 37.80
#